data_AF-A0A2D3VJY6-F1
#
_entry.id   AF-A0A2D3VJY6-F1
#
_cell.length_a   1.000
_cell.length_b   1.000
_cell.length_c   1.000
_cell.angle_alpha   90.00
_cell.angle_beta   90.00
_cell.angle_gamma   90.00
#
_symmetry.space_group_name_H-M   'P 1'
#
loop_
_entity.id
_entity.type
_entity.pdbx_description
1 polymer ?
#
loop_
_entity_poly.entity_id
_entity_poly.type
_entity_poly.pdbx_seq_one_letter_code
_entity_poly.pdbx_strand_id
1 'polypeptide(L)'
;MKNEIMTRKGEFFYEPIELYYGRKIIDRDVCKENLLLFKKILDLNNVQFGLMFGTLLGAVRENNFIKHDEDVDVFVVTELQDEMLETLFIFEDYGFKVARYSEHLLSLMRNNDYIDVYFFKEISSNRCCMNYAYPSNYFIELIEYNFLGTKFYVSENYLSFLEQIYGEDWNIPKENEHAKENVVKKRNENYIFSQYFNKFFTQISKLEKKTISFVIYGNGTIGKTIYSLLPENVVGVVDKTSVLISKDIQKGEVYHPENLSNMHYDKIIISVLGREEEILKYLVEDLKIEQEKIVILEL
;
A
#
# COMPACT_ATOMS: atom_id res chain seq x y z
N MET A 1 2.98 20.88 -19.20
CA MET A 1 4.35 20.36 -19.05
C MET A 1 4.42 19.07 -19.83
N LYS A 2 5.41 18.89 -20.71
CA LYS A 2 5.59 17.62 -21.42
C LYS A 2 6.29 16.66 -20.45
N ASN A 3 5.72 15.47 -20.28
CA ASN A 3 6.37 14.37 -19.58
C ASN A 3 7.31 13.65 -20.56
N GLU A 4 8.27 12.94 -20.00
CA GLU A 4 9.33 12.27 -20.75
C GLU A 4 9.39 10.78 -20.36
N ILE A 5 9.59 9.93 -21.36
CA ILE A 5 9.85 8.50 -21.22
C ILE A 5 11.19 8.22 -21.88
N MET A 6 12.15 7.73 -21.08
CA MET A 6 13.44 7.29 -21.61
C MET A 6 13.28 5.94 -22.28
N THR A 7 13.66 5.84 -23.56
CA THR A 7 13.69 4.57 -24.29
C THR A 7 15.09 4.34 -24.88
N ARG A 8 15.39 3.10 -25.29
CA ARG A 8 16.65 2.79 -25.97
C ARG A 8 16.76 3.44 -27.36
N LYS A 9 15.64 3.92 -27.93
CA LYS A 9 15.58 4.68 -29.20
C LYS A 9 15.63 6.20 -29.02
N GLY A 10 15.69 6.68 -27.78
CA GLY A 10 15.72 8.10 -27.44
C GLY A 10 14.57 8.51 -26.51
N GLU A 11 14.49 9.81 -26.26
CA GLU A 11 13.50 10.44 -25.39
C GLU A 11 12.14 10.51 -26.12
N PHE A 12 11.10 9.95 -25.53
CA PHE A 12 9.72 10.08 -26.00
C PHE A 12 8.97 11.09 -25.14
N PHE A 13 8.47 12.16 -25.74
CA PHE A 13 7.76 13.22 -25.02
C PHE A 13 6.26 13.09 -25.23
N TYR A 14 5.47 13.27 -24.16
CA TYR A 14 4.02 13.23 -24.24
C TYR A 14 3.36 14.26 -23.33
N GLU A 15 2.10 14.58 -23.63
CA GLU A 15 1.25 15.40 -22.78
C GLU A 15 0.23 14.48 -22.09
N PRO A 16 0.25 14.37 -20.76
CA PRO A 16 -0.67 13.49 -20.04
C PRO A 16 -2.13 13.83 -20.30
N ILE A 17 -2.97 12.79 -20.37
CA ILE A 17 -4.41 12.91 -20.48
C ILE A 17 -5.00 12.46 -19.14
N GLU A 18 -5.85 13.29 -18.55
CA GLU A 18 -6.50 12.95 -17.28
C GLU A 18 -7.47 11.78 -17.47
N LEU A 19 -7.19 10.69 -16.77
CA LEU A 19 -8.05 9.50 -16.69
C LEU A 19 -8.65 9.42 -15.30
N TYR A 20 -9.95 9.26 -15.21
CA TYR A 20 -10.71 9.11 -13.96
C TYR A 20 -11.89 8.17 -14.19
N TYR A 21 -12.30 7.48 -13.14
CA TYR A 21 -13.45 6.57 -13.19
C TYR A 21 -14.74 7.32 -13.51
N GLY A 22 -15.58 6.76 -14.38
CA GLY A 22 -16.82 7.37 -14.84
C GLY A 22 -16.62 8.32 -16.02
N ARG A 23 -15.42 8.37 -16.63
CA ARG A 23 -15.12 9.27 -17.75
C ARG A 23 -15.91 8.90 -19.00
N LYS A 24 -15.89 7.62 -19.36
CA LYS A 24 -16.47 7.10 -20.60
C LYS A 24 -16.61 5.58 -20.49
N ILE A 25 -17.76 5.06 -20.90
CA ILE A 25 -17.96 3.64 -21.18
C ILE A 25 -17.41 3.32 -22.58
N ILE A 26 -16.74 2.17 -22.72
CA ILE A 26 -16.11 1.77 -23.97
C ILE A 26 -17.03 1.86 -25.18
N ASP A 27 -16.47 2.30 -26.30
CA ASP A 27 -17.05 2.03 -27.62
C ASP A 27 -16.46 0.72 -28.14
N ARG A 28 -17.26 -0.35 -28.20
CA ARG A 28 -16.79 -1.69 -28.55
C ARG A 28 -16.14 -1.76 -29.94
N ASP A 29 -16.61 -0.98 -30.91
CA ASP A 29 -16.05 -0.99 -32.26
C ASP A 29 -14.70 -0.26 -32.28
N VAL A 30 -14.59 0.86 -31.57
CA VAL A 30 -13.33 1.59 -31.39
C VAL A 30 -12.32 0.76 -30.60
N CYS A 31 -12.72 0.14 -29.49
CA CYS A 31 -11.86 -0.73 -28.69
C CYS A 31 -11.38 -1.93 -29.52
N LYS A 32 -12.24 -2.52 -30.36
CA LYS A 32 -11.84 -3.60 -31.28
C LYS A 32 -10.81 -3.12 -32.29
N GLU A 33 -11.05 -1.99 -32.96
CA GLU A 33 -10.11 -1.42 -33.92
C GLU A 33 -8.76 -1.13 -33.26
N ASN A 34 -8.78 -0.47 -32.10
CA ASN A 34 -7.59 -0.11 -31.34
C ASN A 34 -6.81 -1.34 -30.88
N LEU A 35 -7.47 -2.35 -30.31
CA LEU A 35 -6.82 -3.57 -29.82
C LEU A 35 -6.22 -4.40 -30.97
N LEU A 36 -6.89 -4.48 -32.12
CA LEU A 36 -6.36 -5.16 -33.31
C LEU A 36 -5.14 -4.44 -33.90
N LEU A 37 -5.18 -3.10 -33.93
CA LEU A 37 -4.04 -2.30 -34.38
C LEU A 37 -2.87 -2.37 -33.40
N PHE A 38 -3.16 -2.31 -32.09
CA PHE A 38 -2.19 -2.53 -31.02
C PHE A 38 -1.50 -3.88 -31.14
N LYS A 39 -2.28 -4.96 -31.30
CA LYS A 39 -1.75 -6.30 -31.54
C LYS A 39 -0.83 -6.32 -32.76
N LYS A 40 -1.27 -5.76 -33.89
CA LYS A 40 -0.47 -5.74 -35.12
C LYS A 40 0.88 -5.04 -34.93
N ILE A 41 0.89 -3.90 -34.24
CA ILE A 41 2.12 -3.16 -33.95
C ILE A 41 3.05 -4.00 -33.07
N LEU A 42 2.53 -4.61 -32.01
CA LEU A 42 3.36 -5.42 -31.10
C LEU A 42 3.88 -6.71 -31.74
N ASP A 43 3.04 -7.42 -32.50
CA ASP A 43 3.44 -8.63 -33.24
C ASP A 43 4.60 -8.33 -34.20
N LEU A 44 4.53 -7.21 -34.95
CA LEU A 44 5.58 -6.80 -35.89
C LEU A 44 6.90 -6.39 -35.19
N ASN A 45 6.83 -6.04 -33.90
CA ASN A 45 7.97 -5.66 -33.09
C ASN A 45 8.39 -6.74 -32.09
N ASN A 46 7.84 -7.96 -32.20
CA ASN A 46 8.11 -9.11 -31.33
C ASN A 46 7.86 -8.84 -29.83
N VAL A 47 6.88 -8.00 -29.50
CA VAL A 47 6.47 -7.74 -28.11
C VAL A 47 5.29 -8.62 -27.77
N GLN A 48 5.53 -9.69 -27.00
CA GLN A 48 4.46 -10.55 -26.51
C GLN A 48 3.68 -9.84 -25.38
N PHE A 49 2.35 -9.90 -25.47
CA PHE A 49 1.42 -9.43 -24.44
C PHE A 49 0.26 -10.41 -24.35
N GLY A 50 -0.48 -10.40 -23.24
CA GLY A 50 -1.70 -11.18 -23.10
C GLY A 50 -2.88 -10.37 -22.57
N LEU A 51 -4.09 -10.92 -22.69
CA LEU A 51 -5.30 -10.29 -22.15
C LEU A 51 -5.36 -10.50 -20.63
N MET A 52 -5.78 -9.47 -19.89
CA MET A 52 -6.00 -9.56 -18.44
C MET A 52 -7.31 -8.87 -18.04
N PHE A 53 -7.66 -8.97 -16.75
CA PHE A 53 -8.75 -8.23 -16.11
C PHE A 53 -10.05 -8.20 -16.93
N GLY A 54 -10.66 -7.01 -17.11
CA GLY A 54 -11.98 -6.87 -17.71
C GLY A 54 -12.02 -7.36 -19.15
N THR A 55 -10.91 -7.22 -19.87
CA THR A 55 -10.78 -7.70 -21.25
C THR A 55 -10.73 -9.22 -21.35
N LEU A 56 -9.95 -9.90 -20.50
CA LEU A 56 -9.94 -11.36 -20.45
C LEU A 56 -11.30 -11.90 -19.98
N LEU A 57 -11.90 -11.27 -18.96
CA LEU A 57 -13.20 -11.64 -18.45
C LEU A 57 -14.29 -11.51 -19.53
N GLY A 58 -14.31 -10.39 -20.26
CA GLY A 58 -15.22 -10.18 -21.39
C GLY A 58 -15.01 -11.20 -22.51
N ALA A 59 -13.75 -11.46 -22.89
CA ALA A 59 -13.42 -12.45 -23.92
C ALA A 59 -13.99 -13.84 -23.58
N VAL A 60 -13.85 -14.27 -22.32
CA VAL A 60 -14.30 -15.60 -21.88
C VAL A 60 -15.80 -15.66 -21.58
N ARG A 61 -16.37 -14.63 -20.94
CA ARG A 61 -17.75 -14.64 -20.44
C ARG A 61 -18.76 -14.12 -21.47
N GLU A 62 -18.43 -13.04 -22.17
CA GLU A 62 -19.34 -12.34 -23.08
C GLU A 62 -19.03 -12.59 -24.56
N ASN A 63 -17.89 -13.23 -24.87
CA ASN A 63 -17.32 -13.32 -26.22
C ASN A 63 -17.15 -11.94 -26.88
N ASN A 64 -17.02 -10.88 -26.07
CA ASN A 64 -16.88 -9.48 -26.47
C ASN A 64 -16.38 -8.67 -25.26
N PHE A 65 -16.02 -7.40 -25.44
CA PHE A 65 -15.73 -6.53 -24.30
C PHE A 65 -16.94 -6.35 -23.40
N ILE A 66 -16.73 -6.18 -22.08
CA ILE A 66 -17.81 -5.93 -21.12
C ILE A 66 -18.48 -4.59 -21.44
N LYS A 67 -19.81 -4.56 -21.59
CA LYS A 67 -20.53 -3.39 -22.14
C LYS A 67 -20.32 -2.09 -21.34
N HIS A 68 -20.11 -2.20 -20.04
CA HIS A 68 -20.00 -1.07 -19.11
C HIS A 68 -18.56 -0.85 -18.61
N ASP A 69 -17.57 -1.51 -19.21
CA ASP A 69 -16.16 -1.24 -18.92
C ASP A 69 -15.75 0.14 -19.43
N GLU A 70 -14.60 0.64 -18.98
CA GLU A 70 -14.07 1.96 -19.37
C GLU A 70 -12.78 1.88 -20.21
N ASP A 71 -12.16 0.71 -20.27
CA ASP A 71 -10.86 0.48 -20.87
C ASP A 71 -10.68 -0.94 -21.42
N VAL A 72 -9.48 -1.16 -21.98
CA VAL A 72 -9.01 -2.47 -22.45
C VAL A 72 -7.75 -2.81 -21.65
N ASP A 73 -7.72 -3.95 -21.00
CA ASP A 73 -6.63 -4.39 -20.13
C ASP A 73 -5.77 -5.45 -20.81
N VAL A 74 -4.46 -5.21 -20.85
CA VAL A 74 -3.46 -6.18 -21.29
C VAL A 74 -2.29 -6.21 -20.33
N PHE A 75 -1.56 -7.32 -20.30
CA PHE A 75 -0.31 -7.42 -19.54
C PHE A 75 0.89 -7.59 -20.47
N VAL A 76 2.02 -7.04 -20.03
CA VAL A 76 3.35 -7.28 -20.58
C VAL A 76 4.27 -7.62 -19.40
N VAL A 77 5.09 -8.65 -19.57
CA VAL A 77 6.12 -8.97 -18.57
C VAL A 77 7.21 -7.90 -18.59
N THR A 78 7.75 -7.50 -17.43
CA THR A 78 8.75 -6.41 -17.36
C THR A 78 9.99 -6.64 -18.21
N GLU A 79 10.30 -7.89 -18.52
CA GLU A 79 11.39 -8.32 -19.39
C GLU A 79 11.24 -7.83 -20.83
N LEU A 80 10.01 -7.46 -21.25
CA LEU A 80 9.69 -6.88 -22.55
C LEU A 80 9.31 -5.39 -22.45
N GLN A 81 9.51 -4.75 -21.29
CA GLN A 81 9.09 -3.38 -21.07
C GLN A 81 9.84 -2.40 -21.98
N ASP A 82 11.16 -2.56 -22.15
CA ASP A 82 11.93 -1.69 -23.03
C ASP A 82 11.46 -1.79 -24.50
N GLU A 83 11.25 -3.01 -24.99
CA GLU A 83 10.73 -3.28 -26.33
C GLU A 83 9.33 -2.67 -26.51
N MET A 84 8.46 -2.79 -25.49
CA MET A 84 7.16 -2.14 -25.48
C MET A 84 7.29 -0.61 -25.58
N LEU A 85 8.16 0.01 -24.80
CA LEU A 85 8.34 1.47 -24.81
C LEU A 85 8.95 1.97 -26.13
N GLU A 86 9.80 1.18 -26.79
CA GLU A 86 10.31 1.52 -28.11
C GLU A 86 9.23 1.56 -29.20
N THR A 87 8.10 0.89 -29.01
CA THR A 87 6.98 0.95 -29.96
C THR A 87 6.18 2.25 -29.86
N LEU A 88 6.39 3.08 -28.83
CA LEU A 88 5.65 4.33 -28.63
C LEU A 88 5.73 5.29 -29.83
N PHE A 89 6.91 5.37 -30.46
CA PHE A 89 7.09 6.17 -31.69
C PHE A 89 6.21 5.68 -32.84
N ILE A 90 6.04 4.36 -32.98
CA ILE A 90 5.18 3.76 -34.00
C ILE A 90 3.72 3.98 -33.63
N PHE A 91 3.36 3.82 -32.37
CA PHE A 91 2.02 4.07 -31.86
C PHE A 91 1.57 5.52 -32.14
N GLU A 92 2.46 6.50 -31.97
CA GLU A 92 2.19 7.90 -32.29
C GLU A 92 1.85 8.10 -33.77
N ASP A 93 2.59 7.48 -34.69
CA ASP A 93 2.31 7.52 -36.14
C ASP A 93 0.91 6.96 -36.49
N TYR A 94 0.40 6.02 -35.68
CA TYR A 94 -0.94 5.43 -35.83
C TYR A 94 -2.04 6.17 -35.05
N GLY A 95 -1.71 7.32 -34.45
CA GLY A 95 -2.64 8.20 -33.75
C GLY A 95 -2.93 7.81 -32.30
N PHE A 96 -2.15 6.89 -31.73
CA PHE A 96 -2.19 6.66 -30.29
C PHE A 96 -1.44 7.78 -29.56
N LYS A 97 -1.92 8.12 -28.38
CA LYS A 97 -1.29 9.07 -27.46
C LYS A 97 -1.05 8.38 -26.13
N VAL A 98 0.11 8.63 -25.53
CA VAL A 98 0.34 8.22 -24.14
C VAL A 98 -0.53 9.09 -23.23
N ALA A 99 -1.47 8.48 -22.51
CA ALA A 99 -2.32 9.17 -21.55
C ALA A 99 -1.64 9.27 -20.18
N ARG A 100 -1.06 8.15 -19.71
CA ARG A 100 -0.25 8.08 -18.49
C ARG A 100 0.83 7.02 -18.63
N TYR A 101 1.91 7.19 -17.89
CA TYR A 101 2.99 6.22 -17.79
C TYR A 101 3.58 6.23 -16.38
N SER A 102 3.93 5.04 -15.89
CA SER A 102 4.70 4.77 -14.68
C SER A 102 5.49 3.48 -14.90
N GLU A 103 6.37 3.11 -13.96
CA GLU A 103 7.11 1.85 -14.03
C GLU A 103 6.18 0.61 -14.10
N HIS A 104 4.93 0.71 -13.65
CA HIS A 104 3.97 -0.39 -13.57
C HIS A 104 2.86 -0.36 -14.63
N LEU A 105 2.57 0.80 -15.22
CA LEU A 105 1.39 0.98 -16.06
C LEU A 105 1.66 2.00 -17.17
N LEU A 106 1.31 1.63 -18.40
CA LEU A 106 1.25 2.50 -19.56
C LEU A 106 -0.18 2.52 -20.11
N SER A 107 -0.77 3.69 -20.31
CA SER A 107 -2.07 3.82 -20.96
C SER A 107 -1.94 4.49 -22.31
N LEU A 108 -2.36 3.81 -23.37
CA LEU A 108 -2.37 4.33 -24.74
C LEU A 108 -3.80 4.64 -25.17
N MET A 109 -4.08 5.90 -25.49
CA MET A 109 -5.39 6.37 -25.93
C MET A 109 -5.43 6.60 -27.44
N ARG A 110 -6.48 6.12 -28.10
CA ARG A 110 -6.80 6.44 -29.50
C ARG A 110 -8.31 6.51 -29.67
N ASN A 111 -8.80 7.51 -30.41
CA ASN A 111 -10.24 7.70 -30.64
C ASN A 111 -11.08 7.73 -29.34
N ASN A 112 -10.53 8.33 -28.28
CA ASN A 112 -11.19 8.54 -26.98
C ASN A 112 -11.37 7.30 -26.08
N ASP A 113 -10.94 6.12 -26.52
CA ASP A 113 -10.78 4.89 -25.71
C ASP A 113 -9.30 4.62 -25.46
N TYR A 114 -8.98 3.88 -24.40
CA TYR A 114 -7.59 3.60 -24.03
C TYR A 114 -7.36 2.13 -23.70
N ILE A 115 -6.11 1.71 -23.90
CA ILE A 115 -5.59 0.38 -23.55
C ILE A 115 -4.61 0.58 -22.39
N ASP A 116 -4.87 -0.10 -21.29
CA ASP A 116 -3.98 -0.18 -20.14
C ASP A 116 -3.06 -1.40 -20.27
N VAL A 117 -1.76 -1.11 -20.28
CA VAL A 117 -0.67 -2.08 -20.37
C VAL A 117 -0.01 -2.19 -19.01
N TYR A 118 -0.31 -3.28 -18.30
CA TYR A 118 0.23 -3.57 -16.97
C TYR A 118 1.58 -4.29 -17.09
N PHE A 119 2.61 -3.73 -16.46
CA PHE A 119 3.96 -4.31 -16.42
C PHE A 119 4.15 -5.19 -15.18
N PHE A 120 4.05 -6.49 -15.38
CA PHE A 120 4.14 -7.48 -14.29
C PHE A 120 5.57 -7.98 -14.08
N LYS A 121 6.14 -7.63 -12.91
CA LYS A 121 7.52 -7.92 -12.52
C LYS A 121 7.65 -9.22 -11.75
N GLU A 122 8.58 -10.08 -12.16
CA GLU A 122 8.92 -11.30 -11.42
C GLU A 122 9.50 -10.98 -10.02
N ILE A 123 8.88 -11.52 -8.98
CA ILE A 123 9.34 -11.49 -7.59
C ILE A 123 9.16 -12.89 -6.99
N SER A 124 10.25 -13.62 -6.86
CA SER A 124 10.25 -15.03 -6.44
C SER A 124 9.43 -15.90 -7.40
N SER A 125 8.32 -16.49 -6.96
CA SER A 125 7.42 -17.33 -7.76
C SER A 125 6.11 -16.64 -8.15
N ASN A 126 6.03 -15.33 -7.96
CA ASN A 126 4.89 -14.51 -8.34
C ASN A 126 5.35 -13.38 -9.25
N ARG A 127 4.42 -12.83 -10.03
CA ARG A 127 4.59 -11.55 -10.69
C ARG A 127 3.70 -10.50 -10.07
N CYS A 128 4.26 -9.32 -9.86
CA CYS A 128 3.63 -8.21 -9.17
C CYS A 128 3.53 -6.96 -10.07
N CYS A 129 2.40 -6.28 -10.00
CA CYS A 129 2.15 -4.99 -10.64
C CYS A 129 1.25 -4.16 -9.73
N MET A 130 1.70 -2.98 -9.29
CA MET A 130 0.95 -2.14 -8.34
C MET A 130 0.48 -2.94 -7.10
N ASN A 131 -0.83 -3.07 -6.88
CA ASN A 131 -1.44 -3.79 -5.75
C ASN A 131 -1.87 -5.23 -6.13
N TYR A 132 -1.34 -5.77 -7.23
CA TYR A 132 -1.65 -7.11 -7.73
C TYR A 132 -0.42 -7.99 -7.71
N ALA A 133 -0.58 -9.24 -7.25
CA ALA A 133 0.42 -10.29 -7.26
C ALA A 133 -0.23 -11.63 -7.60
N TYR A 134 0.25 -12.29 -8.65
CA TYR A 134 -0.28 -13.59 -9.06
C TYR A 134 0.87 -14.56 -9.37
N PRO A 135 0.68 -15.88 -9.23
CA PRO A 135 1.66 -16.89 -9.63
C PRO A 135 2.26 -16.62 -11.02
N SER A 136 3.58 -16.78 -11.15
CA SER A 136 4.30 -16.43 -12.39
C SER A 136 3.84 -17.23 -13.61
N ASN A 137 3.32 -18.44 -13.40
CA ASN A 137 2.86 -19.30 -14.47
C ASN A 137 1.68 -18.71 -15.26
N TYR A 138 0.83 -17.87 -14.65
CA TYR A 138 -0.24 -17.16 -15.37
C TYR A 138 0.27 -16.21 -16.47
N PHE A 139 1.55 -15.85 -16.46
CA PHE A 139 2.16 -14.93 -17.41
C PHE A 139 3.15 -15.59 -18.38
N ILE A 140 3.56 -16.82 -18.08
CA ILE A 140 4.60 -17.56 -18.82
C ILE A 140 4.00 -18.73 -19.60
N GLU A 141 3.07 -19.45 -18.99
CA GLU A 141 2.36 -20.57 -19.61
C GLU A 141 1.16 -20.02 -20.38
N LEU A 142 1.39 -19.61 -21.64
CA LEU A 142 0.39 -18.92 -22.46
C LEU A 142 -0.12 -19.81 -23.60
N ILE A 143 -1.41 -19.70 -23.89
CA ILE A 143 -2.08 -20.32 -25.04
C ILE A 143 -2.72 -19.27 -25.94
N GLU A 144 -2.94 -19.61 -27.21
CA GLU A 144 -3.70 -18.78 -28.14
C GLU A 144 -5.22 -18.95 -27.91
N TYR A 145 -5.91 -17.84 -27.71
CA TYR A 145 -7.36 -17.75 -27.54
C TYR A 145 -8.00 -16.89 -28.62
N ASN A 146 -9.10 -17.37 -29.21
CA ASN A 146 -9.81 -16.64 -30.25
C ASN A 146 -10.68 -15.53 -29.64
N PHE A 147 -10.36 -14.27 -29.96
CA PHE A 147 -11.14 -13.12 -29.54
C PHE A 147 -11.21 -12.10 -30.67
N LEU A 148 -12.40 -11.53 -30.91
CA LEU A 148 -12.66 -10.52 -31.96
C LEU A 148 -12.23 -10.92 -33.38
N GLY A 149 -12.17 -12.23 -33.66
CA GLY A 149 -11.80 -12.76 -34.98
C GLY A 149 -10.29 -12.94 -35.21
N THR A 150 -9.46 -12.80 -34.17
CA THR A 150 -8.03 -13.15 -34.21
C THR A 150 -7.60 -13.88 -32.93
N LYS A 151 -6.33 -14.27 -32.86
CA LYS A 151 -5.74 -14.98 -31.73
C LYS A 151 -4.99 -14.04 -30.79
N PHE A 152 -5.24 -14.14 -29.50
CA PHE A 152 -4.53 -13.42 -28.45
C PHE A 152 -3.92 -14.41 -27.45
N TYR A 153 -2.85 -14.04 -26.77
CA TYR A 153 -2.35 -14.84 -25.66
C TYR A 153 -3.19 -14.63 -24.41
N VAL A 154 -3.48 -15.74 -23.72
CA VAL A 154 -4.04 -15.78 -22.37
C VAL A 154 -3.27 -16.83 -21.58
N SER A 155 -3.33 -16.76 -20.25
CA SER A 155 -2.84 -17.83 -19.39
C SER A 155 -3.45 -19.19 -19.80
N GLU A 156 -2.68 -20.27 -19.83
CA GLU A 156 -3.20 -21.63 -20.01
C GLU A 156 -4.28 -21.95 -18.97
N ASN A 157 -4.04 -21.53 -17.72
CA ASN A 157 -4.97 -21.67 -16.59
C ASN A 157 -5.90 -20.43 -16.40
N TYR A 158 -6.34 -19.79 -17.50
CA TYR A 158 -7.11 -18.54 -17.43
C TYR A 158 -8.40 -18.63 -16.61
N LEU A 159 -9.05 -19.79 -16.53
CA LEU A 159 -10.25 -19.98 -15.69
C LEU A 159 -9.93 -19.81 -14.20
N SER A 160 -8.89 -20.47 -13.72
CA SER A 160 -8.42 -20.31 -12.34
C SER A 160 -7.90 -18.89 -12.09
N PHE A 161 -7.30 -18.27 -13.11
CA PHE A 161 -6.85 -16.89 -13.00
C PHE A 161 -8.03 -15.92 -12.83
N LEU A 162 -9.10 -16.07 -13.63
CA LEU A 162 -10.33 -15.29 -13.49
C LEU A 162 -11.01 -15.51 -12.13
N GLU A 163 -11.06 -16.77 -11.66
CA GLU A 163 -11.56 -17.10 -10.33
C GLU A 163 -10.75 -16.42 -9.22
N GLN A 164 -9.42 -16.37 -9.35
CA GLN A 164 -8.57 -15.68 -8.38
C GLN A 164 -8.76 -14.15 -8.40
N ILE A 165 -8.99 -13.56 -9.57
CA ILE A 165 -9.20 -12.09 -9.71
C ILE A 165 -10.58 -11.68 -9.18
N TYR A 166 -11.63 -12.42 -9.53
CA TYR A 166 -13.02 -11.98 -9.35
C TYR A 166 -13.80 -12.80 -8.31
N GLY A 167 -13.40 -14.03 -8.02
CA GLY A 167 -14.07 -14.99 -7.14
C GLY A 167 -14.73 -16.15 -7.88
N GLU A 168 -15.26 -17.13 -7.13
CA GLU A 168 -15.92 -18.33 -7.68
C GLU A 168 -17.09 -18.01 -8.63
N ASP A 169 -17.73 -16.86 -8.45
CA ASP A 169 -18.88 -16.39 -9.22
C ASP A 169 -18.51 -15.42 -10.35
N TRP A 170 -17.26 -15.42 -10.81
CA TRP A 170 -16.77 -14.56 -11.90
C TRP A 170 -17.59 -14.68 -13.20
N ASN A 171 -18.18 -15.85 -13.43
CA ASN A 171 -19.00 -16.14 -14.61
C ASN A 171 -20.41 -15.53 -14.55
N ILE A 172 -20.82 -14.98 -13.41
CA ILE A 172 -22.07 -14.24 -13.25
C ILE A 172 -21.79 -12.77 -13.61
N PRO A 173 -22.47 -12.19 -14.61
CA PRO A 173 -22.32 -10.77 -14.92
C PRO A 173 -22.73 -9.89 -13.74
N LYS A 174 -21.82 -9.00 -13.34
CA LYS A 174 -22.03 -8.02 -12.28
C LYS A 174 -21.53 -6.67 -12.77
N GLU A 175 -22.32 -5.63 -12.52
CA GLU A 175 -21.96 -4.26 -12.87
C GLU A 175 -21.06 -3.66 -11.79
N ASN A 176 -20.03 -2.92 -12.20
CA ASN A 176 -19.10 -2.20 -11.31
C ASN A 176 -18.29 -3.08 -10.34
N GLU A 177 -18.08 -4.37 -10.67
CA GLU A 177 -17.13 -5.21 -9.93
C GLU A 177 -15.75 -5.16 -10.59
N HIS A 178 -14.79 -4.54 -9.91
CA HIS A 178 -13.41 -4.43 -10.36
C HIS A 178 -12.54 -5.59 -9.85
N ALA A 179 -11.39 -5.79 -10.49
CA ALA A 179 -10.37 -6.72 -10.02
C ALA A 179 -9.95 -6.38 -8.58
N LYS A 180 -9.99 -7.38 -7.69
CA LYS A 180 -9.69 -7.21 -6.27
C LYS A 180 -8.18 -7.11 -6.06
N GLU A 181 -7.73 -6.03 -5.42
CA GLU A 181 -6.34 -5.92 -4.95
C GLU A 181 -6.02 -7.10 -4.03
N ASN A 182 -4.88 -7.76 -4.25
CA ASN A 182 -4.47 -8.94 -3.49
C ASN A 182 -3.07 -8.80 -2.87
N VAL A 183 -2.40 -7.67 -3.09
CA VAL A 183 -1.25 -7.23 -2.32
C VAL A 183 -1.74 -6.26 -1.24
N VAL A 184 -1.57 -6.63 0.02
CA VAL A 184 -1.73 -5.67 1.11
C VAL A 184 -0.65 -4.61 0.96
N LYS A 185 -1.02 -3.36 0.68
CA LYS A 185 -0.09 -2.22 0.74
C LYS A 185 0.68 -2.33 2.05
N LYS A 186 1.99 -2.53 1.97
CA LYS A 186 2.86 -2.47 3.14
C LYS A 186 2.65 -1.08 3.73
N ARG A 187 1.89 -0.96 4.82
CA ARG A 187 1.74 0.31 5.56
C ARG A 187 3.16 0.84 5.73
N ASN A 188 3.42 2.10 5.34
CA ASN A 188 4.76 2.66 5.51
C ASN A 188 5.00 2.80 7.01
N GLU A 189 5.59 1.75 7.60
CA GLU A 189 5.83 1.61 9.02
C GLU A 189 6.65 2.78 9.55
N ASN A 190 7.58 3.32 8.75
CA ASN A 190 8.37 4.49 9.09
C ASN A 190 7.51 5.76 9.18
N TYR A 191 6.57 5.95 8.26
CA TYR A 191 5.65 7.10 8.29
C TYR A 191 4.72 7.03 9.50
N ILE A 192 4.14 5.85 9.77
CA ILE A 192 3.27 5.62 10.92
C ILE A 192 4.05 5.82 12.23
N PHE A 193 5.25 5.25 12.33
CA PHE A 193 6.14 5.47 13.46
C PHE A 193 6.44 6.96 13.65
N SER A 194 6.75 7.69 12.57
CA SER A 194 7.02 9.13 12.64
C SER A 194 5.82 9.91 13.21
N GLN A 195 4.59 9.57 12.80
CA GLN A 195 3.38 10.21 13.35
C GLN A 195 3.24 9.94 14.85
N TYR A 196 3.33 8.69 15.29
CA TYR A 196 3.22 8.34 16.72
C TYR A 196 4.35 8.92 17.55
N PHE A 197 5.59 8.91 17.04
CA PHE A 197 6.75 9.48 17.72
C PHE A 197 6.61 11.01 17.88
N ASN A 198 6.14 11.72 16.86
CA ASN A 198 5.88 13.16 16.95
C ASN A 198 4.79 13.48 17.97
N LYS A 199 3.71 12.68 18.01
CA LYS A 199 2.63 12.81 18.99
C LYS A 199 3.12 12.53 20.42
N PHE A 200 3.93 11.49 20.60
CA PHE A 200 4.60 11.15 21.86
C PHE A 200 5.47 12.32 22.35
N PHE A 201 6.40 12.78 21.51
CA PHE A 201 7.34 13.84 21.86
C PHE A 201 6.60 15.14 22.22
N THR A 202 5.56 15.50 21.46
CA THR A 202 4.74 16.68 21.72
C THR A 202 4.01 16.59 23.06
N GLN A 203 3.48 15.42 23.42
CA GLN A 203 2.82 15.23 24.72
C GLN A 203 3.81 15.40 25.87
N ILE A 204 4.96 14.72 25.81
CA ILE A 204 5.99 14.80 26.87
C ILE A 204 6.53 16.23 27.02
N SER A 205 6.80 16.92 25.91
CA SER A 205 7.31 18.29 25.94
C SER A 205 6.31 19.27 26.59
N LYS A 206 5.00 19.05 26.45
CA LYS A 206 3.96 19.87 27.12
C LYS A 206 3.87 19.64 28.63
N LEU A 207 4.38 18.51 29.12
CA LEU A 207 4.43 18.19 30.55
C LEU A 207 5.61 18.90 31.25
N GLU A 208 6.63 19.33 30.51
CA GLU A 208 7.79 20.03 31.05
C GLU A 208 7.37 21.40 31.66
N LYS A 209 7.16 21.41 32.97
CA LYS A 209 6.86 22.61 33.76
C LYS A 209 7.73 22.61 34.99
N LYS A 210 8.45 23.71 35.26
CA LYS A 210 9.41 23.82 36.38
C LYS A 210 8.87 23.46 37.77
N THR A 211 7.56 23.44 37.95
CA THR A 211 6.89 23.23 39.25
C THR A 211 6.22 21.87 39.39
N ILE A 212 6.32 20.98 38.40
CA ILE A 212 5.65 19.67 38.44
C ILE A 212 6.70 18.56 38.48
N SER A 213 6.53 17.65 39.43
CA SER A 213 7.36 16.48 39.65
C SER A 213 6.63 15.20 39.22
N PHE A 214 7.35 14.30 38.54
CA PHE A 214 6.81 13.06 37.98
C PHE A 214 7.51 11.83 38.53
N VAL A 215 6.75 10.75 38.74
CA VAL A 215 7.28 9.39 38.76
C VAL A 215 6.96 8.70 37.44
N ILE A 216 7.91 7.96 36.89
CA ILE A 216 7.67 7.13 35.71
C ILE A 216 7.31 5.71 36.16
N TYR A 217 6.17 5.20 35.70
CA TYR A 217 5.81 3.81 35.84
C TYR A 217 6.25 3.04 34.58
N GLY A 218 7.22 2.15 34.74
CA GLY A 218 7.86 1.33 33.70
C GLY A 218 9.30 1.75 33.40
N ASN A 219 10.24 0.82 33.51
CA ASN A 219 11.66 1.03 33.20
C ASN A 219 12.07 0.52 31.80
N GLY A 220 11.09 0.48 30.88
CA GLY A 220 11.30 0.13 29.48
C GLY A 220 11.94 1.27 28.67
N THR A 221 12.09 1.07 27.36
CA THR A 221 12.66 2.06 26.45
C THR A 221 11.90 3.39 26.50
N ILE A 222 10.56 3.35 26.49
CA ILE A 222 9.73 4.56 26.57
C ILE A 222 9.97 5.31 27.89
N GLY A 223 10.00 4.60 29.03
CA GLY A 223 10.29 5.20 30.34
C GLY A 223 11.66 5.88 30.39
N LYS A 224 12.71 5.23 29.84
CA LYS A 224 14.05 5.82 29.74
C LYS A 224 14.09 7.04 28.82
N THR A 225 13.34 7.03 27.73
CA THR A 225 13.19 8.19 26.85
C THR A 225 12.52 9.35 27.57
N ILE A 226 11.43 9.11 28.30
CA ILE A 226 10.76 10.15 29.09
C ILE A 226 11.70 10.72 30.16
N TYR A 227 12.43 9.86 30.88
CA TYR A 227 13.43 10.28 31.86
C TYR A 227 14.49 11.20 31.24
N SER A 228 14.95 10.87 30.03
CA SER A 228 15.94 11.65 29.29
C SER A 228 15.39 12.99 28.78
N LEU A 229 14.10 13.06 28.49
CA LEU A 229 13.42 14.29 28.04
C LEU A 229 13.04 15.21 29.21
N LEU A 230 12.83 14.66 30.41
CA LEU A 230 12.38 15.40 31.60
C LEU A 230 13.31 15.18 32.82
N PRO A 231 14.64 15.37 32.69
CA PRO A 231 15.60 14.93 33.70
C PRO A 231 15.46 15.67 35.04
N GLU A 232 14.99 16.92 35.02
CA GLU A 232 14.80 17.75 36.21
C GLU A 232 13.44 17.53 36.88
N ASN A 233 12.44 17.07 36.13
CA ASN A 233 11.09 16.86 36.65
C ASN A 233 10.87 15.45 37.20
N VAL A 234 11.63 14.46 36.75
CA VAL A 234 11.44 13.07 37.17
C VAL A 234 12.19 12.78 38.47
N VAL A 235 11.43 12.45 39.51
CA VAL A 235 11.94 12.19 40.87
C VAL A 235 12.23 10.72 41.13
N GLY A 236 11.64 9.81 40.33
CA GLY A 236 11.84 8.37 40.50
C GLY A 236 11.25 7.55 39.37
N VAL A 237 11.68 6.29 39.28
CA VAL A 237 11.13 5.29 38.36
C VAL A 237 10.66 4.10 39.18
N VAL A 238 9.45 3.61 38.90
CA VAL A 238 8.91 2.39 39.48
C VAL A 238 8.63 1.35 38.39
N ASP A 239 8.86 0.09 38.68
CA ASP A 239 8.56 -1.02 37.77
C ASP A 239 8.15 -2.25 38.59
N LYS A 240 7.06 -2.92 38.20
CA LYS A 240 6.53 -4.09 38.92
C LYS A 240 7.51 -5.26 38.94
N THR A 241 8.49 -5.28 38.04
CA THR A 241 9.58 -6.28 38.03
C THR A 241 10.69 -5.98 39.02
N SER A 242 10.75 -4.76 39.57
CA SER A 242 11.72 -4.40 40.61
C SER A 242 11.32 -5.01 41.95
N VAL A 243 12.30 -5.54 42.67
CA VAL A 243 12.16 -6.04 44.05
C VAL A 243 12.58 -5.00 45.09
N LEU A 244 13.08 -3.84 44.67
CA LEU A 244 13.65 -2.85 45.56
C LEU A 244 12.56 -2.04 46.25
N ILE A 245 12.50 -2.15 47.58
CA ILE A 245 11.64 -1.34 48.45
C ILE A 245 12.51 -0.61 49.48
N SER A 246 12.57 0.71 49.39
CA SER A 246 13.33 1.59 50.29
C SER A 246 12.53 2.82 50.73
N LYS A 247 12.80 3.30 51.95
CA LYS A 247 12.31 4.62 52.41
C LYS A 247 13.19 5.76 51.91
N ASP A 248 14.47 5.47 51.64
CA ASP A 248 15.43 6.41 51.10
C ASP A 248 15.46 6.25 49.58
N ILE A 249 14.79 7.18 48.88
CA ILE A 249 14.68 7.17 47.41
C ILE A 249 15.90 7.86 46.80
N GLN A 250 16.65 7.13 45.98
CA GLN A 250 17.80 7.61 45.24
C GLN A 250 17.46 7.80 43.76
N LYS A 251 17.87 8.94 43.20
CA LYS A 251 17.68 9.26 41.78
C LYS A 251 18.51 8.28 40.93
N GLY A 252 17.86 7.63 39.97
CA GLY A 252 18.50 6.67 39.06
C GLY A 252 18.29 5.19 39.43
N GLU A 253 17.76 4.91 40.62
CA GLU A 253 17.29 3.57 40.97
C GLU A 253 15.86 3.32 40.48
N VAL A 254 15.47 2.05 40.41
CA VAL A 254 14.15 1.60 39.97
C VAL A 254 13.51 0.81 41.11
N TYR A 255 12.39 1.29 41.62
CA TYR A 255 11.72 0.72 42.79
C TYR A 255 10.49 -0.10 42.41
N HIS A 256 10.03 -0.95 43.33
CA HIS A 256 8.70 -1.53 43.21
C HIS A 256 7.63 -0.43 43.33
N PRO A 257 6.47 -0.52 42.64
CA PRO A 257 5.41 0.50 42.72
C PRO A 257 4.87 0.77 44.12
N GLU A 258 5.01 -0.15 45.08
CA GLU A 258 4.66 0.09 46.48
C GLU A 258 5.43 1.28 47.11
N ASN A 259 6.61 1.62 46.55
CA ASN A 259 7.39 2.78 46.97
C ASN A 259 6.81 4.13 46.58
N LEU A 260 5.76 4.17 45.75
CA LEU A 260 5.04 5.41 45.46
C LEU A 260 4.60 6.11 46.75
N SER A 261 4.20 5.35 47.77
CA SER A 261 3.84 5.90 49.10
C SER A 261 4.99 6.62 49.83
N ASN A 262 6.24 6.32 49.46
CA ASN A 262 7.46 6.91 50.03
C ASN A 262 8.06 8.01 49.12
N MET A 263 7.45 8.30 47.97
CA MET A 263 7.93 9.28 47.00
C MET A 263 7.09 10.57 47.05
N HIS A 264 7.74 11.72 46.91
CA HIS A 264 7.07 13.01 46.74
C HIS A 264 6.96 13.34 45.25
N TYR A 265 5.75 13.26 44.69
CA TYR A 265 5.48 13.57 43.29
C TYR A 265 4.09 14.18 43.10
N ASP A 266 3.91 14.92 42.01
CA ASP A 266 2.61 15.47 41.62
C ASP A 266 1.82 14.50 40.73
N LYS A 267 2.51 13.86 39.77
CA LYS A 267 1.90 12.98 38.77
C LYS A 267 2.72 11.70 38.53
N ILE A 268 2.07 10.65 38.02
CA ILE A 268 2.68 9.41 37.55
C ILE A 268 2.46 9.31 36.05
N ILE A 269 3.52 9.11 35.27
CA ILE A 269 3.42 8.84 33.83
C ILE A 269 3.50 7.32 33.61
N ILE A 270 2.44 6.73 33.05
CA ILE A 270 2.48 5.33 32.61
C ILE A 270 3.22 5.26 31.28
N SER A 271 4.38 4.61 31.28
CA SER A 271 5.26 4.49 30.10
C SER A 271 5.21 3.11 29.43
N VAL A 272 4.43 2.17 29.99
CA VAL A 272 4.29 0.81 29.47
C VAL A 272 3.13 0.78 28.47
N LEU A 273 3.47 0.93 27.19
CA LEU A 273 2.48 1.00 26.12
C LEU A 273 1.73 -0.33 25.95
N GLY A 274 0.41 -0.27 25.77
CA GLY A 274 -0.48 -1.43 25.59
C GLY A 274 -0.86 -2.15 26.88
N ARG A 275 -0.51 -1.61 28.06
CA ARG A 275 -0.89 -2.14 29.39
C ARG A 275 -1.45 -1.08 30.32
N GLU A 276 -1.87 0.05 29.76
CA GLU A 276 -2.27 1.25 30.49
C GLU A 276 -3.50 0.97 31.37
N GLU A 277 -4.50 0.25 30.87
CA GLU A 277 -5.71 -0.09 31.63
C GLU A 277 -5.40 -0.99 32.84
N GLU A 278 -4.56 -2.02 32.66
CA GLU A 278 -4.14 -2.91 33.74
C GLU A 278 -3.37 -2.15 34.81
N ILE A 279 -2.44 -1.29 34.40
CA ILE A 279 -1.60 -0.50 35.31
C ILE A 279 -2.44 0.56 36.02
N LEU A 280 -3.35 1.24 35.30
CA LEU A 280 -4.29 2.20 35.87
C LEU A 280 -5.12 1.54 36.98
N LYS A 281 -5.66 0.36 36.71
CA LYS A 281 -6.43 -0.41 37.68
C LYS A 281 -5.59 -0.75 38.92
N TYR A 282 -4.38 -1.27 38.72
CA TYR A 282 -3.46 -1.59 39.82
C TYR A 282 -3.12 -0.36 40.68
N LEU A 283 -2.82 0.78 40.05
CA LEU A 283 -2.51 2.02 40.76
C LEU A 283 -3.69 2.55 41.58
N VAL A 284 -4.90 2.56 40.99
CA VAL A 284 -6.09 3.13 41.63
C VAL A 284 -6.69 2.18 42.66
N GLU A 285 -6.87 0.91 42.30
CA GLU A 285 -7.56 -0.07 43.13
C GLU A 285 -6.66 -0.66 44.22
N ASP A 286 -5.43 -1.05 43.88
CA ASP A 286 -4.55 -1.75 44.82
C ASP A 286 -3.69 -0.78 45.61
N LEU A 287 -3.05 0.18 44.93
CA LEU A 287 -2.17 1.18 45.56
C LEU A 287 -2.88 2.46 46.01
N LYS A 288 -4.19 2.57 45.78
CA LYS A 288 -5.05 3.69 46.22
C LYS A 288 -4.57 5.06 45.73
N ILE A 289 -3.96 5.12 44.54
CA ILE A 289 -3.55 6.37 43.91
C ILE A 289 -4.76 7.06 43.29
N GLU A 290 -4.91 8.36 43.54
CA GLU A 290 -5.94 9.19 42.92
C GLU A 290 -5.77 9.21 41.40
N GLN A 291 -6.84 8.90 40.66
CA GLN A 291 -6.80 8.81 39.20
C GLN A 291 -6.32 10.11 38.53
N GLU A 292 -6.64 11.26 39.10
CA GLU A 292 -6.17 12.56 38.60
C GLU A 292 -4.65 12.71 38.61
N LYS A 293 -3.93 11.94 39.44
CA LYS A 293 -2.47 11.94 39.46
C LYS A 293 -1.84 11.15 38.32
N ILE A 294 -2.62 10.39 37.56
CA ILE A 294 -2.12 9.47 36.55
C ILE A 294 -2.19 10.10 35.17
N VAL A 295 -1.08 10.05 34.44
CA VAL A 295 -0.94 10.54 33.07
C VAL A 295 -0.77 9.33 32.17
N ILE A 296 -1.70 9.20 31.22
CA ILE A 296 -1.70 8.18 30.17
C ILE A 296 -1.35 8.87 28.85
N LEU A 297 -0.45 8.26 28.07
CA LEU A 297 -0.05 8.79 26.78
C LEU A 297 -1.05 8.33 25.71
N GLU A 298 -1.58 9.28 24.94
CA GLU A 298 -2.49 8.98 23.84
C GLU A 298 -1.68 8.85 22.56
N LEU A 299 -1.28 7.64 22.14
CA LEU A 299 -0.53 7.42 20.90
C LEU A 299 -1.44 6.95 19.78
#